data_AF-A0A2V2N379-F1
#
_entry.id   AF-A0A2V2N379-F1
#
_cell.length_a   1.000
_cell.length_b   1.000
_cell.length_c   1.000
_cell.angle_alpha   90.00
_cell.angle_beta   90.00
_cell.angle_gamma   90.00
#
_symmetry.space_group_name_H-M   'P 1'
#
loop_
_entity.id
_entity.type
_entity.pdbx_description
1 polymer ?
#
loop_
_entity_poly.entity_id
_entity_poly.type
_entity_poly.pdbx_seq_one_letter_code
_entity_poly.pdbx_strand_id
1 'polypeptide(L)'
;MQEETENQPLFIEIDKEGFINSIDQHFESKIIELPSFYNPIHPIFLGKSHLFSIYQDSYLCILCGLYHPGIMLMGQLFEMILKEIILIYDGVNDERPLESMIKYAKNEDNKKRPINGPLLPLPILDLFTRVKDNIRNPYMHLNYAKIFGDEKIRGFKFPSGATFDELIENSQKAFDKLNKGEIKLVDIDPVVDKIIADTTKRDNDAKWAIEWAWELFPLFEMLIDEYLTEDQYEKYAIEHKGDYDTIPSIELD
;
A
#
# COMPACT_ATOMS: atom_id res chain seq x y z
N MET A 1 39.14 23.59 27.81
CA MET A 1 39.24 22.59 26.72
C MET A 1 38.11 21.61 26.94
N GLN A 2 37.00 21.85 26.25
CA GLN A 2 35.89 20.91 26.16
C GLN A 2 36.11 20.12 24.88
N GLU A 3 36.14 18.80 24.97
CA GLU A 3 36.12 17.91 23.82
C GLU A 3 34.68 17.76 23.33
N GLU A 4 34.44 18.16 22.08
CA GLU A 4 33.20 17.92 21.35
C GLU A 4 33.12 16.44 20.99
N THR A 5 32.17 15.71 21.58
CA THR A 5 31.75 14.40 21.08
C THR A 5 30.79 14.61 19.91
N GLU A 6 31.30 14.37 18.69
CA GLU A 6 30.49 14.24 17.47
C GLU A 6 29.50 13.08 17.63
N ASN A 7 28.20 13.40 17.64
CA ASN A 7 27.12 12.44 17.43
C ASN A 7 27.08 12.05 15.95
N GLN A 8 27.72 10.94 15.58
CA GLN A 8 27.46 10.31 14.30
C GLN A 8 26.19 9.44 14.39
N PRO A 9 25.26 9.54 13.42
CA PRO A 9 24.08 8.69 13.38
C PRO A 9 24.50 7.22 13.16
N LEU A 10 23.95 6.34 14.01
CA LEU A 10 24.11 4.89 13.90
C LEU A 10 23.29 4.38 12.70
N PHE A 11 23.88 4.43 11.50
CA PHE A 11 23.30 3.75 10.33
C PHE A 11 23.53 2.25 10.50
N ILE A 12 22.47 1.51 10.83
CA ILE A 12 22.47 0.06 10.68
C ILE A 12 22.30 -0.22 9.18
N GLU A 13 23.42 -0.51 8.52
CA GLU A 13 23.43 -0.98 7.14
C GLU A 13 22.84 -2.40 7.13
N ILE A 14 21.54 -2.51 6.83
CA ILE A 14 20.90 -3.82 6.66
C ILE A 14 21.32 -4.34 5.29
N ASP A 15 22.18 -5.35 5.30
CA ASP A 15 22.59 -6.09 4.11
C ASP A 15 21.36 -6.67 3.41
N LYS A 16 21.06 -6.08 2.25
CA LYS A 16 19.90 -6.41 1.42
C LYS A 16 19.97 -7.86 0.93
N GLU A 17 21.17 -8.39 0.68
CA GLU A 17 21.35 -9.79 0.27
C GLU A 17 21.22 -10.75 1.46
N GLY A 18 21.71 -10.38 2.65
CA GLY A 18 21.50 -11.13 3.89
C GLY A 18 20.02 -11.25 4.28
N PHE A 19 19.24 -10.19 4.10
CA PHE A 19 17.80 -10.19 4.37
C PHE A 19 17.04 -11.06 3.34
N ILE A 20 17.33 -10.91 2.04
CA ILE A 20 16.69 -11.69 0.97
C ILE A 20 17.03 -13.18 1.06
N ASN A 21 18.27 -13.55 1.39
CA ASN A 21 18.64 -14.96 1.57
C ASN A 21 18.00 -15.60 2.83
N SER A 22 17.72 -14.81 3.87
CA SER A 22 16.98 -15.28 5.05
C SER A 22 15.49 -15.53 4.75
N ILE A 23 14.95 -14.75 3.81
CA ILE A 23 13.59 -14.86 3.27
C ILE A 23 13.49 -16.17 2.48
N ASP A 24 14.35 -16.39 1.47
CA ASP A 24 14.25 -17.56 0.57
C ASP A 24 14.38 -18.92 1.29
N GLN A 25 15.16 -19.00 2.37
CA GLN A 25 15.24 -20.24 3.17
C GLN A 25 14.00 -20.51 4.05
N HIS A 26 13.10 -19.53 4.22
CA HIS A 26 11.86 -19.68 5.00
C HIS A 26 10.62 -20.03 4.17
N PHE A 27 10.67 -19.95 2.83
CA PHE A 27 9.51 -20.14 1.95
C PHE A 27 9.22 -21.59 1.53
N GLU A 28 10.09 -22.55 1.84
CA GLU A 28 9.76 -23.96 1.63
C GLU A 28 8.89 -24.46 2.79
N SER A 29 7.57 -24.41 2.59
CA SER A 29 6.51 -25.16 3.29
C SER A 29 5.86 -24.62 4.58
N LYS A 30 5.95 -23.33 4.92
CA LYS A 30 5.22 -22.79 6.09
C LYS A 30 4.06 -21.91 5.68
N ILE A 31 2.88 -22.22 6.24
CA ILE A 31 1.76 -21.30 6.36
C ILE A 31 2.34 -19.96 6.84
N ILE A 32 2.23 -18.93 6.00
CA ILE A 32 2.74 -17.59 6.32
C ILE A 32 1.81 -17.04 7.40
N GLU A 33 2.26 -17.11 8.65
CA GLU A 33 1.61 -16.41 9.75
C GLU A 33 1.84 -14.91 9.54
N LEU A 34 0.82 -14.23 9.01
CA LEU A 34 0.75 -12.78 9.11
C LEU A 34 0.81 -12.40 10.60
N PRO A 35 1.49 -11.31 10.97
CA PRO A 35 1.73 -10.98 12.36
C PRO A 35 0.40 -10.94 13.14
N SER A 36 0.30 -11.78 14.17
CA SER A 36 -0.91 -11.82 15.00
C SER A 36 -0.92 -10.61 15.91
N PHE A 37 -1.93 -9.75 15.78
CA PHE A 37 -2.09 -8.61 16.68
C PHE A 37 -3.29 -8.78 17.60
N TYR A 38 -3.01 -8.64 18.89
CA TYR A 38 -3.99 -8.55 19.96
C TYR A 38 -4.88 -7.33 19.73
N ASN A 39 -6.18 -7.52 19.91
CA ASN A 39 -7.19 -6.49 19.70
C ASN A 39 -7.70 -5.95 21.05
N PRO A 40 -7.15 -4.85 21.59
CA PRO A 40 -7.85 -4.08 22.61
C PRO A 40 -8.70 -3.02 21.91
N ILE A 41 -9.93 -3.38 21.55
CA ILE A 41 -10.95 -2.38 21.17
C ILE A 41 -11.28 -1.56 22.42
N HIS A 42 -10.83 -0.32 22.49
CA HIS A 42 -11.44 0.68 23.36
C HIS A 42 -12.33 1.61 22.50
N PRO A 43 -13.62 1.82 22.82
CA PRO A 43 -14.61 2.38 21.88
C PRO A 43 -14.64 3.91 21.80
N ILE A 44 -13.59 4.60 22.22
CA ILE A 44 -13.54 6.07 22.18
C ILE A 44 -12.57 6.44 21.03
N PHE A 45 -12.96 7.43 20.22
CA PHE A 45 -12.35 7.91 18.97
C PHE A 45 -12.90 7.29 17.66
N LEU A 46 -13.96 7.91 17.14
CA LEU A 46 -14.54 7.59 15.82
C LEU A 46 -13.50 7.66 14.68
N GLY A 47 -12.54 8.59 14.75
CA GLY A 47 -11.46 8.72 13.75
C GLY A 47 -10.53 7.51 13.71
N LYS A 48 -9.97 7.10 14.86
CA LYS A 48 -9.17 5.87 14.99
C LYS A 48 -9.96 4.61 14.62
N SER A 49 -11.23 4.54 15.03
CA SER A 49 -12.08 3.38 14.76
C SER A 49 -12.31 3.17 13.26
N HIS A 50 -12.48 4.25 12.49
CA HIS A 50 -12.68 4.16 11.05
C HIS A 50 -11.40 3.76 10.30
N LEU A 51 -10.26 4.38 10.65
CA LEU A 51 -8.97 4.01 10.06
C LEU A 51 -8.61 2.54 10.35
N PHE A 52 -8.85 2.08 11.58
CA PHE A 52 -8.64 0.69 11.96
C PHE A 52 -9.60 -0.26 11.25
N SER A 53 -10.84 0.14 11.01
CA SER A 53 -11.81 -0.65 10.23
C SER A 53 -11.34 -0.84 8.78
N ILE A 54 -10.88 0.23 8.11
CA ILE A 54 -10.33 0.11 6.74
C ILE A 54 -9.09 -0.77 6.73
N TYR A 55 -8.21 -0.62 7.72
CA TYR A 55 -7.06 -1.49 7.89
C TYR A 55 -7.47 -2.96 8.03
N GLN A 56 -8.40 -3.27 8.92
CA GLN A 56 -8.92 -4.63 9.12
C GLN A 56 -9.57 -5.20 7.85
N ASP A 57 -10.38 -4.42 7.15
CA ASP A 57 -11.01 -4.83 5.90
C ASP A 57 -9.96 -5.11 4.82
N SER A 58 -8.93 -4.25 4.71
CA SER A 58 -7.83 -4.46 3.77
C SER A 58 -7.07 -5.75 4.07
N TYR A 59 -6.78 -6.00 5.36
CA TYR A 59 -6.07 -7.18 5.83
C TYR A 59 -6.87 -8.47 5.61
N LEU A 60 -8.15 -8.45 5.97
CA LEU A 60 -9.07 -9.58 5.78
C LEU A 60 -9.26 -9.90 4.29
N CYS A 61 -9.31 -8.89 3.43
CA CYS A 61 -9.34 -9.10 1.98
C CYS A 61 -8.11 -9.87 1.51
N ILE A 62 -6.90 -9.45 1.94
CA ILE A 62 -5.65 -10.11 1.57
C ILE A 62 -5.63 -11.55 2.08
N LEU A 63 -5.99 -11.78 3.35
CA LEU A 63 -6.08 -13.11 3.95
C LEU A 63 -7.06 -14.04 3.22
N CYS A 64 -8.19 -13.52 2.77
CA CYS A 64 -9.20 -14.28 2.04
C CYS A 64 -8.88 -14.47 0.54
N GLY A 65 -7.71 -14.04 0.07
CA GLY A 65 -7.33 -14.11 -1.34
C GLY A 65 -8.00 -13.07 -2.25
N LEU A 66 -8.68 -12.07 -1.66
CA LEU A 66 -9.28 -10.93 -2.35
C LEU A 66 -8.22 -9.81 -2.49
N TYR A 67 -7.11 -10.12 -3.15
CA TYR A 67 -5.93 -9.26 -3.19
C TYR A 67 -6.18 -7.88 -3.80
N HIS A 68 -6.83 -7.80 -4.96
CA HIS A 68 -7.09 -6.51 -5.61
C HIS A 68 -7.93 -5.56 -4.74
N PRO A 69 -9.08 -5.98 -4.16
CA PRO A 69 -9.79 -5.19 -3.15
C PRO A 69 -8.91 -4.81 -1.96
N GLY A 70 -8.12 -5.74 -1.42
CA GLY A 70 -7.21 -5.47 -0.29
C GLY A 70 -6.19 -4.37 -0.61
N ILE A 71 -5.57 -4.42 -1.78
CA ILE A 71 -4.62 -3.42 -2.28
C ILE A 71 -5.27 -2.06 -2.45
N MET A 72 -6.48 -2.01 -3.01
CA MET A 72 -7.24 -0.77 -3.14
C MET A 72 -7.56 -0.16 -1.78
N LEU A 73 -8.00 -0.97 -0.81
CA LEU A 73 -8.29 -0.52 0.55
C LEU A 73 -7.04 -0.02 1.27
N MET A 74 -5.87 -0.65 1.08
CA MET A 74 -4.60 -0.12 1.60
C MET A 74 -4.27 1.26 1.00
N GLY A 75 -4.46 1.46 -0.30
CA GLY A 75 -4.28 2.76 -0.92
C GLY A 75 -5.24 3.82 -0.36
N GLN A 76 -6.50 3.44 -0.11
CA GLN A 76 -7.51 4.30 0.50
C GLN A 76 -7.19 4.63 1.96
N LEU A 77 -6.67 3.67 2.72
CA LEU A 77 -6.26 3.85 4.11
C LEU A 77 -5.28 5.03 4.24
N PHE A 78 -4.25 5.07 3.39
CA PHE A 78 -3.27 6.16 3.38
C PHE A 78 -3.89 7.50 2.99
N GLU A 79 -4.85 7.52 2.07
CA GLU A 79 -5.58 8.74 1.77
C GLU A 79 -6.36 9.26 2.98
N MET A 80 -7.03 8.37 3.70
CA MET A 80 -7.79 8.73 4.91
C MET A 80 -6.87 9.16 6.06
N ILE A 81 -5.71 8.52 6.26
CA ILE A 81 -4.74 8.94 7.28
C ILE A 81 -4.28 10.37 7.03
N LEU A 82 -3.87 10.71 5.81
CA LEU A 82 -3.39 12.06 5.52
C LEU A 82 -4.50 13.10 5.69
N LYS A 83 -5.73 12.76 5.29
CA LYS A 83 -6.91 13.60 5.51
C LYS A 83 -7.16 13.85 7.00
N GLU A 84 -7.09 12.81 7.82
CA GLU A 84 -7.26 12.91 9.26
C GLU A 84 -6.15 13.75 9.91
N ILE A 85 -4.90 13.58 9.50
CA ILE A 85 -3.78 14.40 10.00
C ILE A 85 -3.99 15.88 9.62
N ILE A 86 -4.42 16.18 8.40
CA ILE A 86 -4.73 17.57 7.99
C ILE A 86 -5.86 18.14 8.85
N LEU A 87 -6.91 17.37 9.11
CA LEU A 87 -8.02 17.78 9.96
C LEU A 87 -7.54 18.11 11.37
N ILE A 88 -6.80 17.20 12.01
CA ILE A 88 -6.37 17.32 13.41
C ILE A 88 -5.39 18.48 13.61
N TYR A 89 -4.44 18.68 12.70
CA TYR A 89 -3.38 19.67 12.88
C TYR A 89 -3.69 21.05 12.33
N ASP A 90 -4.43 21.12 11.22
CA ASP A 90 -4.72 22.40 10.55
C ASP A 90 -6.19 22.82 10.67
N GLY A 91 -7.06 21.95 11.19
CA GLY A 91 -8.51 22.22 11.32
C GLY A 91 -9.26 22.26 10.00
N VAL A 92 -8.70 21.65 8.95
CA VAL A 92 -9.25 21.69 7.60
C VAL A 92 -9.79 20.32 7.23
N ASN A 93 -11.10 20.23 6.97
CA ASN A 93 -11.65 19.05 6.31
C ASN A 93 -11.28 19.08 4.81
N ASP A 94 -10.26 18.31 4.44
CA ASP A 94 -9.73 18.27 3.08
C ASP A 94 -10.37 17.15 2.25
N GLU A 95 -11.23 17.52 1.30
CA GLU A 95 -11.89 16.59 0.36
C GLU A 95 -11.18 16.51 -1.00
N ARG A 96 -9.98 17.08 -1.13
CA ARG A 96 -9.24 17.08 -2.39
C ARG A 96 -8.63 15.69 -2.68
N PRO A 97 -8.28 15.40 -3.94
CA PRO A 97 -7.56 14.16 -4.26
C PRO A 97 -6.22 14.06 -3.52
N LEU A 98 -5.79 12.84 -3.18
CA LEU A 98 -4.53 12.57 -2.48
C LEU A 98 -3.31 13.38 -2.97
N GLU A 99 -3.12 13.55 -4.29
CA GLU A 99 -2.02 14.37 -4.82
C GLU A 99 -2.05 15.82 -4.33
N SER A 100 -3.24 16.41 -4.29
CA SER A 100 -3.43 17.79 -3.82
C SER A 100 -3.24 17.89 -2.31
N MET A 101 -3.66 16.87 -1.56
CA MET A 101 -3.41 16.79 -0.11
C MET A 101 -1.92 16.67 0.21
N ILE A 102 -1.17 15.87 -0.55
CA ILE A 102 0.30 15.78 -0.39
C ILE A 102 0.96 17.13 -0.67
N LYS A 103 0.60 17.80 -1.77
CA LYS A 103 1.12 19.16 -2.08
C LYS A 103 0.78 20.18 -1.01
N TYR A 104 -0.43 20.09 -0.46
CA TYR A 104 -0.85 20.91 0.67
C TYR A 104 0.00 20.63 1.92
N ALA A 105 0.18 19.36 2.27
CA ALA A 105 0.98 18.93 3.41
C ALA A 105 2.47 19.26 3.25
N LYS A 106 3.01 19.29 2.02
CA LYS A 106 4.37 19.77 1.73
C LYS A 106 4.51 21.29 1.76
N ASN A 107 3.40 22.02 1.87
CA ASN A 107 3.32 23.47 1.70
C ASN A 107 3.81 23.95 0.31
N GLU A 108 3.61 23.13 -0.72
CA GLU A 108 3.99 23.43 -2.12
C GLU A 108 2.84 24.07 -2.91
N ASP A 109 1.60 24.02 -2.39
CA ASP A 109 0.41 24.60 -3.02
C ASP A 109 0.36 26.16 -2.91
N ASN A 110 1.50 26.78 -2.59
CA ASN A 110 1.86 28.19 -2.58
C ASN A 110 0.93 29.19 -1.86
N LYS A 111 -0.25 28.82 -1.35
CA LYS A 111 -1.24 29.75 -0.77
C LYS A 111 -2.23 29.18 0.25
N LYS A 112 -2.12 27.92 0.67
CA LYS A 112 -3.26 27.26 1.36
C LYS A 112 -3.01 26.80 2.79
N ARG A 113 -1.78 26.43 3.17
CA ARG A 113 -1.54 25.99 4.55
C ARG A 113 -1.34 27.22 5.46
N PRO A 114 -2.05 27.33 6.60
CA PRO A 114 -1.97 28.50 7.48
C PRO A 114 -0.62 28.62 8.22
N ILE A 115 0.18 27.55 8.25
CA ILE A 115 1.43 27.46 9.00
C ILE A 115 2.63 27.36 8.04
N ASN A 116 3.73 28.05 8.38
CA ASN A 116 4.97 27.98 7.63
C ASN A 116 5.66 26.62 7.81
N GLY A 117 5.76 25.86 6.72
CA GLY A 117 6.52 24.60 6.67
C GLY A 117 5.64 23.38 6.38
N PRO A 118 6.26 22.21 6.11
CA PRO A 118 5.52 20.99 5.85
C PRO A 118 4.82 20.49 7.13
N LEU A 119 3.66 19.86 6.96
CA LEU A 119 2.84 19.29 8.04
C LEU A 119 3.50 18.04 8.64
N LEU A 120 4.17 17.26 7.80
CA LEU A 120 4.90 16.05 8.17
C LEU A 120 6.33 16.15 7.65
N PRO A 121 7.29 15.40 8.21
CA PRO A 121 8.61 15.23 7.62
C PRO A 121 8.52 14.89 6.13
N LEU A 122 9.34 15.54 5.30
CA LEU A 122 9.34 15.31 3.84
C LEU A 122 9.49 13.82 3.45
N PRO A 123 10.33 13.00 4.13
CA PRO A 123 10.41 11.57 3.83
C PRO A 123 9.06 10.85 4.00
N ILE A 124 8.25 11.23 4.98
CA ILE A 124 6.91 10.66 5.18
C ILE A 124 5.99 11.07 4.03
N LEU A 125 6.03 12.33 3.60
CA LEU A 125 5.24 12.83 2.46
C LEU A 125 5.67 12.22 1.12
N ASP A 126 6.95 11.85 0.99
CA ASP A 126 7.46 11.09 -0.15
C ASP A 126 6.95 9.64 -0.14
N LEU A 127 6.79 9.03 1.04
CA LEU A 127 6.12 7.73 1.18
C LEU A 127 4.65 7.80 0.73
N PHE A 128 3.90 8.83 1.14
CA PHE A 128 2.53 9.05 0.61
C PHE A 128 2.51 9.21 -0.91
N THR A 129 3.51 9.90 -1.47
CA THR A 129 3.66 10.04 -2.93
C THR A 129 3.88 8.68 -3.60
N ARG A 130 4.73 7.83 -3.00
CA ARG A 130 4.99 6.47 -3.48
C ARG A 130 3.75 5.58 -3.40
N VAL A 131 3.00 5.62 -2.29
CA VAL A 131 1.73 4.88 -2.16
C VAL A 131 0.73 5.32 -3.22
N LYS A 132 0.60 6.64 -3.45
CA LYS A 132 -0.25 7.18 -4.51
C LYS A 132 0.14 6.63 -5.88
N ASP A 133 1.43 6.70 -6.22
CA ASP A 133 1.89 6.45 -7.58
C ASP A 133 2.10 4.98 -7.93
N ASN A 134 2.40 4.13 -6.94
CA ASN A 134 2.68 2.72 -7.15
C ASN A 134 1.51 1.81 -6.75
N ILE A 135 0.62 2.26 -5.87
CA ILE A 135 -0.45 1.43 -5.29
C ILE A 135 -1.81 2.02 -5.67
N ARG A 136 -2.20 3.14 -5.06
CA ARG A 136 -3.56 3.71 -5.20
C ARG A 136 -3.93 3.96 -6.66
N ASN A 137 -3.16 4.78 -7.37
CA ASN A 137 -3.53 5.21 -8.72
C ASN A 137 -3.43 4.07 -9.75
N PRO A 138 -2.36 3.24 -9.79
CA PRO A 138 -2.29 2.13 -10.72
C PRO A 138 -3.44 1.14 -10.55
N TYR A 139 -3.79 0.80 -9.31
CA TYR A 139 -4.84 -0.18 -9.02
C TYR A 139 -6.24 0.37 -9.24
N MET A 140 -6.52 1.60 -8.80
CA MET A 140 -7.83 2.24 -8.95
C MET A 140 -8.20 2.47 -10.43
N HIS A 141 -7.22 2.73 -11.29
CA HIS A 141 -7.44 2.97 -12.71
C HIS A 141 -7.09 1.79 -13.63
N LEU A 142 -6.73 0.63 -13.04
CA LEU A 142 -6.25 -0.55 -13.77
C LEU A 142 -5.17 -0.20 -14.82
N ASN A 143 -4.21 0.64 -14.43
CA ASN A 143 -3.12 1.03 -15.30
C ASN A 143 -2.05 -0.07 -15.32
N TYR A 144 -2.24 -1.08 -16.17
CA TYR A 144 -1.33 -2.23 -16.28
C TYR A 144 0.12 -1.84 -16.55
N ALA A 145 0.38 -0.80 -17.33
CA ALA A 145 1.74 -0.32 -17.59
C ALA A 145 2.44 0.15 -16.32
N LYS A 146 1.70 0.77 -15.39
CA LYS A 146 2.24 1.14 -14.08
C LYS A 146 2.32 -0.03 -13.09
N ILE A 147 1.36 -0.96 -13.16
CA ILE A 147 1.33 -2.14 -12.30
C ILE A 147 2.52 -3.07 -12.61
N PHE A 148 2.75 -3.38 -13.89
CA PHE A 148 3.83 -4.27 -14.31
C PHE A 148 5.18 -3.55 -14.47
N GLY A 149 5.17 -2.25 -14.76
CA GLY A 149 6.40 -1.51 -15.08
C GLY A 149 7.13 -2.16 -16.27
N ASP A 150 8.39 -2.56 -16.05
CA ASP A 150 9.22 -3.22 -17.05
C ASP A 150 9.11 -4.77 -17.02
N GLU A 151 8.27 -5.33 -16.15
CA GLU A 151 8.11 -6.78 -16.01
C GLU A 151 7.68 -7.43 -17.32
N LYS A 152 8.35 -8.53 -17.67
CA LYS A 152 8.01 -9.37 -18.82
C LYS A 152 7.59 -10.73 -18.33
N ILE A 153 6.56 -11.28 -18.96
CA ILE A 153 6.16 -12.66 -18.74
C ILE A 153 6.75 -13.54 -19.84
N ARG A 154 6.95 -14.82 -19.54
CA ARG A 154 7.45 -15.77 -20.53
C ARG A 154 6.30 -16.60 -21.08
N GLY A 155 6.17 -16.62 -22.40
CA GLY A 155 5.09 -17.36 -23.05
C GLY A 155 5.44 -17.90 -24.42
N PHE A 156 4.46 -18.57 -25.02
CA PHE A 156 4.52 -19.02 -26.40
C PHE A 156 3.80 -18.02 -27.30
N LYS A 157 4.35 -17.80 -28.50
CA LYS A 157 3.68 -17.04 -29.55
C LYS A 157 3.15 -17.99 -30.61
N PHE A 158 1.84 -18.11 -30.69
CA PHE A 158 1.18 -18.89 -31.74
C PHE A 158 0.77 -18.00 -32.92
N PRO A 159 0.70 -18.54 -34.16
CA PRO A 159 0.16 -17.83 -35.30
C PRO A 159 -1.31 -17.42 -35.05
N SER A 160 -1.69 -16.21 -35.47
CA SER A 160 -3.07 -15.74 -35.39
C SER A 160 -3.99 -16.56 -36.31
N GLY A 161 -5.18 -16.94 -35.83
CA GLY A 161 -6.21 -17.62 -36.62
C GLY A 161 -6.30 -19.14 -36.45
N ALA A 162 -5.52 -19.72 -35.52
CA ALA A 162 -5.68 -21.11 -35.13
C ALA A 162 -7.04 -21.36 -34.45
N THR A 163 -7.66 -22.49 -34.76
CA THR A 163 -8.83 -23.00 -34.05
C THR A 163 -8.46 -23.42 -32.62
N PHE A 164 -9.46 -23.59 -31.75
CA PHE A 164 -9.22 -24.01 -30.37
C PHE A 164 -8.51 -25.37 -30.27
N ASP A 165 -8.90 -26.35 -31.11
CA ASP A 165 -8.28 -27.67 -31.14
C ASP A 165 -6.81 -27.60 -31.62
N GLU A 166 -6.53 -26.78 -32.63
CA GLU A 166 -5.17 -26.52 -33.10
C GLU A 166 -4.32 -25.84 -32.02
N LEU A 167 -4.89 -24.93 -31.23
CA LEU A 167 -4.19 -24.30 -30.11
C LEU A 167 -3.81 -25.32 -29.03
N ILE A 168 -4.69 -26.26 -28.69
CA ILE A 168 -4.39 -27.33 -27.73
C ILE A 168 -3.26 -28.21 -28.23
N GLU A 169 -3.37 -28.70 -29.47
CA GLU A 169 -2.35 -29.58 -30.08
C GLU A 169 -0.99 -28.85 -30.19
N ASN A 170 -1.00 -27.60 -30.63
CA ASN A 170 0.21 -26.79 -30.73
C ASN A 170 0.81 -26.48 -29.35
N SER A 171 -0.02 -26.28 -28.32
CA SER A 171 0.45 -26.08 -26.94
C SER A 171 1.14 -27.33 -26.40
N GLN A 172 0.56 -28.51 -26.57
CA GLN A 172 1.16 -29.77 -26.14
C GLN A 172 2.50 -30.02 -26.85
N LYS A 173 2.55 -29.83 -28.17
CA LYS A 173 3.80 -29.93 -28.94
C LYS A 173 4.84 -28.90 -28.47
N ALA A 174 4.42 -27.68 -28.14
CA ALA A 174 5.32 -26.65 -27.63
C ALA A 174 5.91 -27.05 -26.26
N PHE A 175 5.11 -27.59 -25.35
CA PHE A 175 5.60 -28.10 -24.06
C PHE A 175 6.59 -29.25 -24.22
N ASP A 176 6.31 -30.22 -25.09
CA ASP A 176 7.24 -31.33 -25.36
C ASP A 176 8.58 -30.83 -25.90
N LYS A 177 8.54 -29.86 -26.83
CA LYS A 177 9.74 -29.24 -27.39
C LYS A 177 10.50 -28.39 -26.36
N LEU A 178 9.79 -27.68 -25.49
CA LEU A 178 10.39 -26.91 -24.40
C LEU A 178 11.13 -27.83 -23.44
N ASN A 179 10.52 -28.95 -23.03
CA ASN A 179 11.12 -29.95 -22.14
C ASN A 179 12.36 -30.62 -22.75
N LYS A 180 12.41 -30.74 -24.08
CA LYS A 180 13.58 -31.24 -24.82
C LYS A 180 14.64 -30.17 -25.09
N GLY A 181 14.38 -28.90 -24.73
CA GLY A 181 15.26 -27.76 -25.01
C GLY A 181 15.31 -27.32 -26.46
N GLU A 182 14.37 -27.78 -27.30
CA GLU A 182 14.30 -27.48 -28.74
C GLU A 182 13.77 -26.07 -29.03
N ILE A 183 12.97 -25.52 -28.11
CA ILE A 183 12.46 -24.15 -28.19
C ILE A 183 12.67 -23.43 -26.86
N LYS A 184 12.62 -22.11 -26.90
CA LYS A 184 12.65 -21.24 -25.71
C LYS A 184 11.38 -20.41 -25.64
N LEU A 185 10.96 -20.10 -24.43
CA LEU A 185 9.91 -19.10 -24.21
C LEU A 185 10.40 -17.73 -24.67
N VAL A 186 9.47 -16.91 -25.13
CA VAL A 186 9.74 -15.52 -25.50
C VAL A 186 9.24 -14.60 -24.40
N ASP A 187 9.94 -13.49 -24.21
CA ASP A 187 9.48 -12.43 -23.33
C ASP A 187 8.33 -11.69 -24.02
N ILE A 188 7.21 -11.62 -23.31
CA ILE A 188 5.99 -10.96 -23.73
C ILE A 188 5.74 -9.84 -22.74
N ASP A 189 5.45 -8.66 -23.28
CA ASP A 189 4.98 -7.55 -22.47
C ASP A 189 3.51 -7.80 -22.10
N PRO A 190 3.16 -7.94 -20.81
CA PRO A 190 1.81 -8.28 -20.41
C PRO A 190 0.76 -7.25 -20.85
N VAL A 191 1.16 -6.01 -21.14
CA VAL A 191 0.22 -4.95 -21.54
C VAL A 191 -0.22 -5.04 -23.01
N VAL A 192 0.35 -5.95 -23.80
CA VAL A 192 0.03 -6.10 -25.24
C VAL A 192 -1.38 -6.63 -25.47
N ASP A 193 -1.93 -7.35 -24.49
CA ASP A 193 -3.25 -7.96 -24.56
C ASP A 193 -3.91 -7.92 -23.19
N LYS A 194 -5.20 -7.54 -23.15
CA LYS A 194 -5.93 -7.37 -21.89
C LYS A 194 -6.11 -8.68 -21.12
N ILE A 195 -6.32 -9.80 -21.81
CA ILE A 195 -6.51 -11.11 -21.14
C ILE A 195 -5.19 -11.52 -20.50
N ILE A 196 -4.08 -11.33 -21.21
CA ILE A 196 -2.75 -11.55 -20.66
C ILE A 196 -2.52 -10.66 -19.43
N ALA A 197 -2.78 -9.35 -19.54
CA ALA A 197 -2.65 -8.41 -18.43
C ALA A 197 -3.51 -8.81 -17.22
N ASP A 198 -4.77 -9.18 -17.43
CA ASP A 198 -5.67 -9.58 -16.33
C ASP A 198 -5.22 -10.86 -15.64
N THR A 199 -4.77 -11.86 -16.39
CA THR A 199 -4.26 -13.11 -15.82
C THR A 199 -2.96 -12.88 -15.06
N THR A 200 -1.98 -12.20 -15.67
CA THR A 200 -0.70 -11.88 -15.02
C THR A 200 -0.91 -11.06 -13.75
N LYS A 201 -1.83 -10.08 -13.78
CA LYS A 201 -2.18 -9.30 -12.59
C LYS A 201 -2.72 -10.18 -11.48
N ARG A 202 -3.63 -11.11 -11.77
CA ARG A 202 -4.19 -12.01 -10.75
C ARG A 202 -3.13 -12.89 -10.09
N ASP A 203 -2.17 -13.36 -10.87
CA ASP A 203 -1.07 -14.19 -10.38
C ASP A 203 -0.11 -13.37 -9.49
N ASN A 204 0.18 -12.13 -9.90
CA ASN A 204 1.13 -11.26 -9.19
C ASN A 204 0.51 -10.52 -7.98
N ASP A 205 -0.80 -10.22 -8.02
CA ASP A 205 -1.49 -9.48 -6.96
C ASP A 205 -1.34 -10.14 -5.58
N ALA A 206 -1.27 -11.48 -5.53
CA ALA A 206 -1.05 -12.19 -4.28
C ALA A 206 0.28 -11.80 -3.63
N LYS A 207 1.35 -11.85 -4.42
CA LYS A 207 2.71 -11.51 -3.99
C LYS A 207 2.79 -10.03 -3.60
N TRP A 208 2.31 -9.16 -4.47
CA TRP A 208 2.39 -7.71 -4.23
C TRP A 208 1.52 -7.25 -3.07
N ALA A 209 0.32 -7.82 -2.89
CA ALA A 209 -0.51 -7.52 -1.73
C ALA A 209 0.21 -7.81 -0.42
N ILE A 210 0.91 -8.94 -0.34
CA ILE A 210 1.70 -9.31 0.84
C ILE A 210 2.87 -8.34 1.02
N GLU A 211 3.64 -8.05 -0.03
CA GLU A 211 4.77 -7.12 0.03
C GLU A 211 4.33 -5.71 0.50
N TRP A 212 3.23 -5.19 -0.05
CA TRP A 212 2.68 -3.91 0.37
C TRP A 212 2.12 -3.93 1.78
N ALA A 213 1.46 -5.02 2.20
CA ALA A 213 1.02 -5.18 3.59
C ALA A 213 2.21 -5.08 4.56
N TRP A 214 3.30 -5.81 4.30
CA TRP A 214 4.52 -5.76 5.12
C TRP A 214 5.16 -4.38 5.16
N GLU A 215 5.15 -3.66 4.05
CA GLU A 215 5.73 -2.34 3.95
C GLU A 215 4.88 -1.25 4.61
N LEU A 216 3.55 -1.33 4.44
CA LEU A 216 2.64 -0.25 4.79
C LEU A 216 2.06 -0.34 6.19
N PHE A 217 1.94 -1.54 6.77
CA PHE A 217 1.35 -1.69 8.11
C PHE A 217 2.20 -1.09 9.23
N PRO A 218 3.53 -1.29 9.29
CA PRO A 218 4.36 -0.61 10.28
C PRO A 218 4.29 0.92 10.15
N LEU A 219 4.14 1.41 8.91
CA LEU A 219 3.98 2.82 8.63
C LEU A 219 2.62 3.35 9.10
N PHE A 220 1.55 2.57 8.92
CA PHE A 220 0.23 2.89 9.49
C PHE A 220 0.30 3.01 11.00
N GLU A 221 0.86 2.02 11.70
CA GLU A 221 0.99 2.04 13.16
C GLU A 221 1.77 3.27 13.63
N MET A 222 2.94 3.54 13.03
CA MET A 222 3.72 4.72 13.34
C MET A 222 2.94 6.02 13.12
N LEU A 223 2.18 6.14 12.03
CA LEU A 223 1.40 7.35 11.75
C LEU A 223 0.29 7.56 12.80
N ILE A 224 -0.33 6.47 13.25
CA ILE A 224 -1.36 6.51 14.28
C ILE A 224 -0.76 6.90 15.64
N ASP A 225 0.34 6.26 16.03
CA ASP A 225 0.96 6.42 17.34
C ASP A 225 1.69 7.76 17.50
N GLU A 226 2.20 8.34 16.41
CA GLU A 226 2.95 9.60 16.46
C GLU A 226 2.06 10.82 16.17
N TYR A 227 1.13 10.71 15.22
CA TYR A 227 0.40 11.88 14.73
C TYR A 227 -1.07 11.90 15.13
N LEU A 228 -1.69 10.74 15.32
CA LEU A 228 -3.12 10.64 15.61
C LEU A 228 -3.34 10.14 17.04
N THR A 229 -2.60 10.67 18.02
CA THR A 229 -2.73 10.29 19.44
C THR A 229 -4.01 10.82 20.07
N GLU A 230 -4.42 10.21 21.19
CA GLU A 230 -5.57 10.67 21.99
C GLU A 230 -5.45 12.17 22.34
N ASP A 231 -4.28 12.59 22.83
CA ASP A 231 -3.99 13.99 23.14
C ASP A 231 -4.19 14.94 21.95
N GLN A 232 -3.86 14.53 20.72
CA GLN A 232 -4.06 15.37 19.53
C GLN A 232 -5.54 15.51 19.18
N TYR A 233 -6.32 14.43 19.32
CA TYR A 233 -7.77 14.47 19.14
C TYR A 233 -8.45 15.36 20.18
N GLU A 234 -8.07 15.23 21.46
CA GLU A 234 -8.61 16.07 22.53
C GLU A 234 -8.29 17.55 22.29
N LYS A 235 -7.03 17.85 21.95
CA LYS A 235 -6.60 19.20 21.60
C LYS A 235 -7.44 19.77 20.47
N TYR A 236 -7.62 19.01 19.39
CA TYR A 236 -8.45 19.41 18.26
C TYR A 236 -9.89 19.71 18.69
N ALA A 237 -10.50 18.82 19.46
CA ALA A 237 -11.89 18.95 19.93
C ALA A 237 -12.09 20.21 20.81
N ILE A 238 -11.13 20.51 21.69
CA ILE A 238 -11.14 21.71 22.54
C ILE A 238 -11.04 22.98 21.69
N GLU A 239 -10.10 23.02 20.73
CA GLU A 239 -9.85 24.20 19.88
C GLU A 239 -11.04 24.50 18.95
N HIS A 240 -11.74 23.48 18.48
CA HIS A 240 -12.81 23.60 17.49
C HIS A 240 -14.22 23.52 18.08
N LYS A 241 -14.35 23.56 19.42
CA LYS A 241 -15.64 23.57 20.16
C LYS A 241 -16.60 22.46 19.70
N GLY A 242 -16.09 21.24 19.63
CA GLY A 242 -16.93 20.05 19.56
C GLY A 242 -17.81 19.93 18.31
N ASP A 243 -17.23 19.83 17.12
CA ASP A 243 -17.91 19.18 15.99
C ASP A 243 -18.16 17.66 16.24
N TYR A 244 -17.73 17.14 17.39
CA TYR A 244 -18.06 15.80 17.91
C TYR A 244 -19.05 15.82 19.11
N ASP A 245 -19.41 16.99 19.65
CA ASP A 245 -20.34 17.12 20.81
C ASP A 245 -21.82 16.89 20.42
N THR A 246 -22.12 16.61 19.14
CA THR A 246 -23.48 16.26 18.68
C THR A 246 -23.74 14.75 18.61
N ILE A 247 -22.89 13.91 19.21
CA ILE A 247 -23.19 12.47 19.32
C ILE A 247 -24.07 12.30 20.57
N PRO A 248 -25.34 11.88 20.44
CA PRO A 248 -26.17 11.61 21.60
C PRO A 248 -25.50 10.52 22.44
N SER A 249 -25.06 10.88 23.64
CA SER A 249 -24.63 9.93 24.65
C SER A 249 -25.83 9.03 24.96
N ILE A 250 -25.76 7.76 24.52
CA ILE A 250 -26.67 6.74 25.02
C ILE A 250 -26.17 6.42 26.42
N GLU A 251 -26.85 6.96 27.43
CA GLU A 251 -26.72 6.47 28.80
C GLU A 251 -27.18 5.00 28.77
N LEU A 252 -26.25 4.09 29.03
CA LEU A 252 -26.57 2.69 29.26
C LEU A 252 -26.97 2.58 30.73
N ASP A 253 -28.27 2.41 30.97
CA ASP A 253 -28.85 1.95 32.24
C ASP A 253 -28.41 0.51 32.57
#